data_AF-A0A1H0G7G1-F1
#
_entry.id   AF-A0A1H0G7G1-F1
#
_cell.length_a   1.000
_cell.length_b   1.000
_cell.length_c   1.000
_cell.angle_alpha   90.00
_cell.angle_beta   90.00
_cell.angle_gamma   90.00
#
_symmetry.space_group_name_H-M   'P 1'
#
loop_
_entity.id
_entity.type
_entity.pdbx_description
1 polymer ?
#
loop_
_entity_poly.entity_id
_entity_poly.type
_entity_poly.pdbx_seq_one_letter_code
_entity_poly.pdbx_strand_id
1 'polypeptide(L)'
;MKINPLNNTNLNPYLKQMQKQDNVKNTQQPQDKLEISNQAKKLQDGNEIVEARQEKVKELKQQVENGDYQIDPKKTAEKMIEFWNNRRV
;
A
#
# COMPACT_ATOMS: atom_id res chain seq x y z
N MET A 1 10.68 -61.44 45.72
CA MET A 1 9.39 -60.79 45.41
C MET A 1 9.64 -59.55 44.55
N LYS A 2 9.02 -59.45 43.37
CA LYS A 2 9.12 -58.28 42.48
C LYS A 2 7.91 -57.38 42.75
N ILE A 3 8.17 -56.11 43.08
CA ILE A 3 7.13 -55.12 43.37
C ILE A 3 7.32 -53.99 42.35
N ASN A 4 6.37 -53.84 41.42
CA ASN A 4 6.36 -52.72 40.48
C ASN A 4 5.70 -51.51 41.16
N PRO A 5 6.35 -50.34 41.22
CA PRO A 5 5.65 -49.12 41.62
C PRO A 5 4.71 -48.69 40.49
N LEU A 6 3.43 -48.57 40.82
CA LEU A 6 2.40 -48.00 39.94
C LEU A 6 2.76 -46.54 39.66
N ASN A 7 2.74 -46.18 38.38
CA ASN A 7 2.93 -44.83 37.89
C ASN A 7 1.99 -43.86 38.62
N ASN A 8 2.57 -42.94 39.38
CA ASN A 8 1.84 -41.81 39.97
C ASN A 8 1.55 -40.80 38.85
N THR A 9 0.41 -40.96 38.20
CA THR A 9 -0.09 -40.00 37.20
C THR A 9 -0.55 -38.74 37.93
N ASN A 10 0.37 -37.80 38.14
CA ASN A 10 0.07 -36.43 38.59
C ASN A 10 -0.69 -35.68 37.48
N LEU A 11 -1.97 -35.98 37.32
CA LEU A 11 -2.89 -35.33 36.40
C LEU A 11 -3.52 -34.12 37.09
N ASN A 12 -2.79 -33.01 37.17
CA ASN A 12 -3.35 -31.74 37.64
C ASN A 12 -4.26 -31.13 36.55
N PRO A 13 -5.60 -31.12 36.72
CA PRO A 13 -6.53 -30.67 35.69
C PRO A 13 -6.43 -29.17 35.39
N TYR A 14 -5.91 -28.39 36.34
CA TYR A 14 -5.71 -26.94 36.20
C TYR A 14 -4.59 -26.56 35.22
N LEU A 15 -3.55 -27.40 35.09
CA LEU A 15 -2.46 -27.14 34.12
C LEU A 15 -2.97 -27.14 32.67
N LYS A 16 -3.97 -27.99 32.37
CA LYS A 16 -4.59 -28.05 31.05
C LYS A 16 -5.40 -26.79 30.71
N GLN A 17 -5.95 -26.10 31.71
CA GLN A 17 -6.68 -24.84 31.49
C GLN A 17 -5.73 -23.67 31.22
N MET A 18 -4.59 -23.60 31.91
CA MET A 18 -3.56 -22.58 31.63
C MET A 18 -3.00 -22.72 30.21
N GLN A 19 -2.72 -23.96 29.77
CA GLN A 19 -2.26 -24.23 28.40
C GLN A 19 -3.27 -23.84 27.32
N LYS A 20 -4.59 -23.91 27.61
CA LYS A 20 -5.63 -23.45 26.68
C LYS A 20 -5.67 -21.93 26.56
N GLN A 21 -5.39 -21.19 27.64
CA GLN A 21 -5.35 -19.73 27.60
C GLN A 21 -4.15 -19.19 26.81
N ASP A 22 -3.00 -19.87 26.86
CA ASP A 22 -1.83 -19.48 26.06
C ASP A 22 -2.03 -19.71 24.56
N ASN A 23 -2.80 -20.74 24.17
CA ASN A 23 -3.13 -20.99 22.77
C ASN A 23 -4.10 -19.95 22.17
N VAL A 24 -4.94 -19.30 22.98
CA VAL A 24 -5.87 -18.26 22.51
C VAL A 24 -5.17 -16.93 22.24
N LYS A 25 -4.00 -16.66 22.86
CA LYS A 25 -3.22 -15.44 22.61
C LYS A 25 -2.45 -15.47 21.28
N ASN A 26 -2.25 -16.64 20.68
CA ASN A 26 -1.52 -16.80 19.42
C ASN A 26 -2.40 -16.74 18.17
N THR A 27 -3.72 -16.61 18.30
CA THR A 27 -4.56 -16.23 17.17
C THR A 27 -4.46 -14.72 16.98
N GLN A 28 -3.34 -14.27 16.41
CA GLN A 28 -3.21 -12.93 15.85
C GLN A 28 -4.42 -12.72 14.93
N GLN A 29 -5.31 -11.81 15.32
CA GLN A 29 -6.43 -11.40 14.49
C GLN A 29 -5.88 -11.02 13.11
N PRO A 30 -6.46 -11.52 12.00
CA PRO A 30 -6.01 -11.15 10.67
C PRO A 30 -6.09 -9.63 10.56
N GLN A 31 -4.92 -8.99 10.46
CA GLN A 31 -4.85 -7.57 10.18
C GLN A 31 -5.29 -7.35 8.74
N ASP A 32 -6.16 -6.37 8.52
CA ASP A 32 -6.51 -5.92 7.18
C ASP A 32 -5.24 -5.48 6.44
N LYS A 33 -4.85 -6.24 5.41
CA LYS A 33 -3.72 -5.90 4.54
C LYS A 33 -4.25 -5.33 3.24
N LEU A 34 -3.85 -4.09 2.95
CA LEU A 34 -4.07 -3.47 1.64
C LEU A 34 -2.85 -3.75 0.75
N GLU A 35 -2.98 -4.70 -0.18
CA GLU A 35 -1.93 -4.98 -1.17
C GLU A 35 -2.18 -4.17 -2.45
N ILE A 36 -1.22 -3.35 -2.86
CA ILE A 36 -1.27 -2.66 -4.16
C ILE A 36 -1.05 -3.72 -5.24
N SER A 37 -2.02 -3.89 -6.15
CA SER A 37 -1.93 -4.84 -7.27
C SER A 37 -0.64 -4.63 -8.06
N ASN A 38 0.03 -5.72 -8.42
CA ASN A 38 1.20 -5.71 -9.30
C ASN A 38 0.91 -5.04 -10.65
N GLN A 39 -0.35 -5.09 -11.12
CA GLN A 39 -0.79 -4.40 -12.32
C GLN A 39 -0.84 -2.88 -12.11
N ALA A 40 -1.28 -2.42 -10.94
CA ALA A 40 -1.33 -0.98 -10.61
C ALA A 40 0.09 -0.38 -10.53
N LYS A 41 1.05 -1.11 -9.95
CA LYS A 41 2.47 -0.70 -9.95
C LYS A 41 3.02 -0.58 -11.37
N LYS A 42 2.78 -1.57 -12.23
CA LYS A 42 3.21 -1.53 -13.63
C LYS A 42 2.62 -0.35 -14.42
N LEU A 43 1.38 0.04 -14.13
CA LEU A 43 0.75 1.22 -14.75
C LEU A 43 1.36 2.54 -14.23
N GLN A 44 1.85 2.55 -12.99
CA GLN A 44 2.54 3.70 -12.39
C GLN A 44 3.98 3.85 -12.90
N ASP A 45 4.66 2.73 -13.18
CA ASP A 45 6.09 2.68 -13.54
C ASP A 45 6.39 3.04 -15.02
N GLY A 46 5.46 3.68 -15.75
CA GLY A 46 5.69 4.18 -17.10
C GLY A 46 6.73 5.32 -17.15
N ASN A 47 8.02 4.97 -17.05
CA ASN A 47 9.15 5.88 -16.87
C ASN A 47 9.34 6.90 -18.00
N GLU A 48 8.98 6.58 -19.24
CA GLU A 48 9.17 7.49 -20.39
C GLU A 48 8.38 8.81 -20.23
N ILE A 49 7.21 8.76 -19.58
CA ILE A 49 6.40 9.94 -19.29
C ILE A 49 7.10 10.84 -18.27
N VAL A 50 7.90 10.27 -17.37
CA VAL A 50 8.59 10.99 -16.30
C VAL A 50 9.72 11.84 -16.86
N GLU A 51 10.54 11.29 -17.75
CA GLU A 51 11.65 12.02 -18.38
C GLU A 51 11.14 13.18 -19.25
N ALA A 52 10.19 12.91 -20.16
CA ALA A 52 9.59 13.94 -21.01
C ALA A 52 8.91 15.05 -20.19
N ARG A 53 8.31 14.70 -19.04
CA ARG A 53 7.74 15.67 -18.11
C ARG A 53 8.81 16.52 -17.44
N GLN A 54 9.94 15.92 -17.07
CA GLN A 54 11.03 16.63 -16.40
C GLN A 54 11.68 17.67 -17.31
N GLU A 55 11.91 17.33 -18.58
CA GLU A 55 12.40 18.27 -19.60
C GLU A 55 11.43 19.44 -19.79
N LYS A 56 10.14 19.14 -19.98
CA LYS A 56 9.10 20.16 -20.14
C LYS A 56 9.02 21.11 -18.95
N VAL A 57 9.13 20.59 -17.73
CA VAL A 57 9.11 21.43 -16.51
C VAL A 57 10.33 22.34 -16.46
N LYS A 58 11.52 21.85 -16.86
CA LYS A 58 12.74 22.66 -16.90
C LYS A 58 12.61 23.83 -17.88
N GLU A 59 12.10 23.57 -19.08
CA GLU A 59 11.88 24.62 -20.09
C GLU A 59 10.90 25.68 -19.59
N LEU A 60 9.77 25.26 -19.02
CA LEU A 60 8.76 26.18 -18.47
C LEU A 60 9.32 27.05 -17.34
N LYS A 61 10.14 26.48 -16.45
CA LYS A 61 10.79 27.26 -15.39
C LYS A 61 11.67 28.37 -15.95
N GLN A 62 12.48 28.04 -16.96
CA GLN A 62 13.35 29.03 -17.62
C GLN A 62 12.55 30.15 -18.28
N GLN A 63 11.45 29.82 -18.97
CA GLN A 63 10.56 30.82 -19.57
C GLN A 63 9.91 31.74 -18.53
N VAL A 64 9.53 31.20 -17.37
CA VAL A 64 8.95 31.99 -16.28
C VAL A 64 10.00 32.90 -15.63
N GLU A 65 11.20 32.38 -15.37
CA GLU A 65 12.32 33.16 -14.79
C GLU A 65 12.75 34.32 -15.70
N ASN A 66 12.77 34.09 -17.02
CA ASN A 66 13.12 35.13 -17.99
C ASN A 66 11.98 36.12 -18.27
N GLY A 67 10.75 35.85 -17.79
CA GLY A 67 9.56 36.67 -18.06
C GLY A 67 8.94 36.45 -19.45
N ASP A 68 9.43 35.47 -20.22
CA ASP A 68 8.95 35.15 -21.56
C ASP A 68 7.72 34.23 -21.57
N TYR A 69 7.29 33.75 -20.40
CA TYR A 69 6.13 32.87 -20.30
C TYR A 69 4.82 33.58 -20.64
N GLN A 70 4.22 33.24 -21.78
CA GLN A 70 2.95 33.77 -22.23
C GLN A 70 1.79 32.87 -21.82
N ILE A 71 0.85 33.44 -21.06
CA ILE A 71 -0.39 32.76 -20.68
C ILE A 71 -1.34 32.80 -21.89
N ASP A 72 -1.87 31.64 -22.28
CA ASP A 72 -2.92 31.52 -23.27
C ASP A 72 -4.26 31.17 -22.58
N PRO A 73 -5.17 32.15 -22.39
CA PRO A 73 -6.44 31.92 -21.72
C PRO A 73 -7.34 30.94 -22.48
N LYS A 74 -7.28 30.94 -23.82
CA LYS A 74 -8.11 30.05 -24.65
C LYS A 74 -7.67 28.61 -24.46
N LYS A 75 -6.37 28.35 -24.57
CA LYS A 75 -5.78 27.03 -24.33
C LYS A 75 -6.01 26.55 -22.90
N THR A 76 -5.99 27.47 -21.92
CA THR A 76 -6.30 27.15 -20.52
C THR A 76 -7.74 26.67 -20.38
N ALA A 77 -8.71 27.39 -20.93
CA ALA A 77 -10.12 27.01 -20.90
C ALA A 77 -10.38 25.68 -21.64
N GLU A 78 -9.75 25.47 -22.80
CA GLU A 78 -9.84 24.21 -23.54
C GLU A 78 -9.34 23.03 -22.70
N LYS A 79 -8.17 23.16 -22.05
CA LYS A 79 -7.60 22.10 -21.19
C LYS A 79 -8.42 21.84 -19.94
N MET A 80 -9.01 22.88 -19.38
CA MET A 80 -9.99 22.74 -18.31
C MET A 80 -11.14 21.85 -18.78
N ILE A 81 -11.87 22.25 -19.82
CA ILE A 81 -13.02 21.50 -20.33
C ILE A 81 -12.65 20.05 -20.69
N GLU A 82 -11.53 19.83 -21.38
CA GLU A 82 -11.02 18.51 -21.76
C GLU A 82 -10.84 17.60 -20.54
N PHE A 83 -10.25 18.10 -19.45
CA PHE A 83 -10.01 17.33 -18.24
C PHE A 83 -11.29 16.84 -17.56
N TRP A 84 -12.35 17.65 -17.54
CA TRP A 84 -13.63 17.25 -16.94
C TRP A 84 -14.47 16.38 -17.87
N ASN A 85 -14.40 16.59 -19.19
CA ASN A 85 -15.13 15.79 -20.16
C ASN A 85 -14.55 14.38 -20.33
N ASN A 86 -13.21 14.23 -20.35
CA ASN A 86 -12.55 12.93 -20.45
C ASN A 86 -12.68 12.08 -19.18
N ARG A 87 -13.17 12.63 -18.07
CA ARG A 87 -13.45 11.89 -16.83
C ARG A 87 -14.85 11.27 -16.79
N ARG A 88 -15.71 11.53 -17.78
CA ARG A 88 -16.98 10.82 -17.98
C ARG A 88 -16.74 9.57 -18.82
N VAL A 89 -16.21 8.53 -18.19
CA VAL A 89 -16.25 7.15 -18.69
C VAL A 89 -16.63 6.25 -17.53
#